data_AF-X1SPI0-F1
#
_entry.id   AF-X1SPI0-F1
#
_cell.length_a   1.000
_cell.length_b   1.000
_cell.length_c   1.000
_cell.angle_alpha   90.00
_cell.angle_beta   90.00
_cell.angle_gamma   90.00
#
_symmetry.space_group_name_H-M   'P 1'
#
loop_
_entity.id
_entity.type
_entity.pdbx_description
1 polymer ?
#
loop_
_entity_poly.entity_id
_entity_poly.type
_entity_poly.pdbx_seq_one_letter_code
_entity_poly.pdbx_strand_id
1 'polypeptide(L)'
;MKEEGRRISPALVIVPIAAGLGLVAVAALAFAGPPAPPPGRANLYGKVNDAATGEPISGVLVTLNGLEVYTDAGGNYIFEDLEPGTYSGSASKEGYETAYF
;
A
#
# COMPACT_ATOMS: atom_id res chain seq x y z
N MET A 1 -27.67 -8.96 -18.39
CA MET A 1 -27.04 -8.70 -17.09
C MET A 1 -25.71 -8.04 -17.40
N LYS A 2 -25.54 -6.76 -17.03
CA LYS A 2 -24.29 -6.05 -17.27
C LYS A 2 -23.32 -6.50 -16.18
N GLU A 3 -22.21 -7.13 -16.56
CA GLU A 3 -21.07 -7.34 -15.67
C GLU A 3 -20.54 -5.95 -15.30
N GLU A 4 -21.00 -5.44 -14.15
CA GLU A 4 -20.37 -4.32 -13.50
C GLU A 4 -19.06 -4.88 -12.91
N GLY A 5 -17.97 -4.71 -13.65
CA GLY A 5 -16.66 -5.22 -13.26
C GLY A 5 -16.34 -4.77 -11.83
N ARG A 6 -15.98 -5.73 -10.96
CA ARG A 6 -15.62 -5.40 -9.57
C ARG A 6 -14.38 -4.51 -9.60
N ARG A 7 -14.54 -3.27 -9.13
CA ARG A 7 -13.50 -2.24 -9.18
C ARG A 7 -12.69 -2.22 -7.89
N ILE A 8 -11.38 -2.03 -8.03
CA ILE A 8 -10.46 -1.81 -6.92
C ILE A 8 -10.23 -0.30 -6.77
N SER A 9 -10.25 0.23 -5.54
CA SER A 9 -9.85 1.60 -5.24
C SER A 9 -8.60 1.62 -4.36
N PRO A 10 -7.39 1.74 -4.93
CA PRO A 10 -6.18 1.91 -4.15
C PRO A 10 -6.09 3.35 -3.60
N ALA A 11 -5.87 3.48 -2.29
CA ALA A 11 -5.52 4.77 -1.69
C ALA A 11 -4.03 4.80 -1.36
N LEU A 12 -3.33 5.83 -1.84
CA LEU A 12 -1.89 6.03 -1.64
C LEU A 12 -1.65 7.09 -0.57
N VAL A 13 -0.88 6.73 0.47
CA VAL A 13 -0.39 7.70 1.46
C VAL A 13 1.14 7.73 1.40
N ILE A 14 1.70 8.89 1.04
CA ILE A 14 3.14 9.11 1.01
C ILE A 14 3.51 9.90 2.26
N VAL A 15 4.40 9.36 3.10
CA VAL A 15 4.91 10.08 4.29
C VAL A 15 6.36 10.50 4.03
N PRO A 16 6.63 11.76 3.67
CA PRO A 16 7.99 12.28 3.58
C PRO A 16 8.51 12.65 4.98
N ILE A 17 9.50 11.92 5.49
CA ILE A 17 10.15 12.30 6.75
C ILE A 17 11.25 13.33 6.43
N ALA A 18 10.98 14.60 6.70
CA ALA A 18 12.03 15.60 6.87
C ALA A 18 12.72 15.34 8.22
N ALA A 19 14.05 15.18 8.20
CA ALA A 19 14.86 14.68 9.31
C ALA A 19 14.72 15.44 10.66
N GLY A 20 14.77 14.71 11.78
CA GLY A 20 15.00 15.28 13.11
C GLY A 20 14.82 14.30 14.30
N LEU A 21 15.95 13.82 14.85
CA LEU A 21 16.21 13.29 16.21
C LEU A 21 15.24 12.26 16.86
N GLY A 22 15.69 11.01 16.89
CA GLY A 22 15.63 10.02 18.00
C GLY A 22 14.37 9.86 18.86
N LEU A 23 13.79 8.65 18.83
CA LEU A 23 13.28 7.88 19.99
C LEU A 23 12.81 6.49 19.52
N VAL A 24 13.13 5.46 20.29
CA VAL A 24 12.63 4.08 20.12
C VAL A 24 11.17 4.02 20.60
N ALA A 25 10.25 3.48 19.81
CA ALA A 25 8.89 3.13 20.23
C ALA A 25 8.61 1.68 19.78
N VAL A 26 8.80 0.69 20.66
CA VAL A 26 7.77 0.02 21.46
C VAL A 26 6.69 -0.62 20.59
N ALA A 27 6.66 -1.96 20.62
CA ALA A 27 5.61 -2.79 20.06
C ALA A 27 4.22 -2.33 20.53
N ALA A 28 3.37 -1.91 19.59
CA ALA A 28 1.97 -1.61 19.83
C ALA A 28 1.10 -2.67 19.14
N LEU A 29 0.23 -3.34 19.90
CA LEU A 29 -0.77 -4.31 19.43
C LEU A 29 -1.94 -3.64 18.67
N ALA A 30 -1.68 -2.57 17.93
CA ALA A 30 -2.62 -1.83 17.09
C ALA A 30 -1.78 -1.16 16.01
N PHE A 31 -1.82 -1.68 14.77
CA PHE A 31 -1.04 -1.23 13.59
C PHE A 31 0.11 -0.28 13.94
N ALA A 32 1.19 -0.81 14.51
CA ALA A 32 2.41 -0.05 14.63
C ALA A 32 2.77 0.37 13.19
N GLY A 33 2.80 1.68 12.93
CA GLY A 33 3.20 2.19 11.63
C GLY A 33 4.53 1.55 11.22
N PRO A 34 4.79 1.42 9.91
CA PRO A 34 5.97 0.73 9.46
C PRO A 34 7.25 1.35 10.03
N PRO A 35 8.31 0.54 10.21
CA PRO A 35 9.59 1.02 10.70
C PRO A 35 10.03 2.26 9.91
N ALA A 36 10.57 3.25 10.62
CA ALA A 36 11.03 4.47 9.99
C ALA A 36 12.13 4.14 8.97
N PRO A 37 12.00 4.57 7.70
CA PRO A 37 13.00 4.29 6.68
C PRO A 37 14.33 4.98 7.04
N PRO A 38 15.47 4.45 6.56
CA PRO A 38 16.76 5.12 6.64
C PRO A 38 16.70 6.55 6.06
N PRO A 39 17.56 7.48 6.53
CA PRO A 39 17.62 8.83 5.96
C PRO A 39 17.80 8.82 4.44
N GLY A 40 16.96 9.59 3.74
CA GLY A 40 16.96 9.64 2.29
C GLY A 40 16.13 8.55 1.60
N ARG A 41 15.41 7.71 2.37
CA ARG A 41 14.44 6.73 1.86
C ARG A 41 13.02 7.03 2.35
N ALA A 42 12.04 6.41 1.71
CA ALA A 42 10.63 6.54 2.05
C ALA A 42 9.94 5.18 2.06
N ASN A 43 8.85 5.07 2.84
CA ASN A 43 7.94 3.94 2.74
C ASN A 43 6.70 4.38 1.95
N LEU A 44 6.19 3.48 1.11
CA LEU A 44 4.94 3.66 0.40
C LEU A 44 3.97 2.59 0.88
N TYR A 45 2.88 3.00 1.49
CA TYR A 45 1.88 2.08 1.99
C TYR A 45 0.48 2.60 1.70
N GLY A 46 -0.46 1.68 1.78
CA GLY A 46 -1.85 2.00 1.50
C GLY A 46 -2.77 0.85 1.84
N LYS A 47 -4.02 1.04 1.42
CA LYS A 47 -5.09 0.08 1.62
C LYS A 47 -5.82 -0.14 0.31
N VAL A 48 -6.21 -1.39 0.09
CA VAL A 48 -6.97 -1.82 -1.08
C VAL A 48 -8.35 -2.28 -0.63
N ASN A 49 -9.37 -1.58 -1.12
CA ASN A 49 -10.77 -1.88 -0.85
C ASN A 49 -11.54 -2.16 -2.14
N ASP A 50 -12.63 -2.91 -2.01
CA ASP A 50 -13.65 -3.08 -3.05
C ASP A 50 -14.38 -1.75 -3.22
N ALA A 51 -14.41 -1.22 -4.44
CA ALA A 51 -14.99 0.10 -4.70
C ALA A 51 -16.51 0.12 -4.54
N ALA A 52 -17.18 -1.03 -4.67
CA ALA A 52 -18.63 -1.13 -4.53
C ALA A 52 -19.05 -1.30 -3.06
N THR A 53 -18.34 -2.14 -2.31
CA THR A 53 -18.73 -2.46 -0.91
C THR A 53 -17.95 -1.66 0.14
N GLY A 54 -16.80 -1.10 -0.24
CA GLY A 54 -15.86 -0.46 0.70
C GLY A 54 -15.08 -1.43 1.57
N GLU A 55 -15.29 -2.74 1.41
CA GLU A 55 -14.64 -3.78 2.22
C GLU A 55 -13.17 -3.97 1.82
N PRO A 56 -12.27 -4.28 2.78
CA PRO A 56 -10.88 -4.56 2.46
C PRO A 56 -10.75 -5.82 1.60
N ILE A 57 -9.85 -5.78 0.62
CA ILE A 57 -9.54 -6.93 -0.23
C ILE A 57 -8.17 -7.47 0.12
N SER A 58 -8.12 -8.70 0.63
CA SER A 58 -6.87 -9.42 0.89
C SER A 58 -6.32 -10.12 -0.36
N GLY A 59 -5.00 -10.33 -0.42
CA GLY A 59 -4.34 -11.10 -1.48
C GLY A 59 -4.34 -10.43 -2.84
N VAL A 60 -4.55 -9.11 -2.89
CA VAL A 60 -4.31 -8.28 -4.08
C VAL A 60 -2.81 -8.14 -4.28
N LEU A 61 -2.33 -8.46 -5.48
CA LEU A 61 -0.95 -8.21 -5.90
C LEU A 61 -0.81 -6.71 -6.21
N VAL A 62 -0.05 -6.02 -5.38
CA VAL A 62 0.34 -4.63 -5.59
C VAL A 62 1.76 -4.63 -6.13
N THR A 63 1.95 -3.95 -7.25
CA THR A 63 3.25 -3.78 -7.89
C THR A 63 3.67 -2.31 -7.83
N LEU A 64 4.98 -2.06 -7.73
CA LEU A 64 5.54 -0.71 -7.71
C LEU A 64 6.92 -0.72 -8.39
N ASN A 65 7.02 -0.22 -9.61
CA ASN A 65 8.24 -0.28 -10.44
C ASN A 65 8.93 -1.66 -10.44
N GLY A 66 8.16 -2.75 -10.46
CA GLY A 66 8.66 -4.13 -10.46
C GLY A 66 8.89 -4.76 -9.08
N LEU A 67 8.71 -3.99 -7.99
CA LEU A 67 8.54 -4.56 -6.65
C LEU A 67 7.13 -5.12 -6.51
N GLU A 68 6.96 -6.19 -5.74
CA GLU A 68 5.68 -6.88 -5.55
C GLU A 68 5.39 -7.13 -4.08
N VAL A 69 4.17 -6.82 -3.64
CA VAL A 69 3.66 -7.15 -2.31
C VAL A 69 2.20 -7.58 -2.41
N TYR A 70 1.80 -8.50 -1.54
CA TYR A 70 0.39 -8.89 -1.42
C TYR A 70 -0.25 -8.19 -0.24
N THR A 71 -1.50 -7.76 -0.41
CA THR A 71 -2.28 -7.17 0.68
C THR A 71 -2.63 -8.20 1.76
N ASP A 72 -2.57 -7.77 3.02
CA ASP A 72 -2.96 -8.58 4.17
C ASP A 72 -4.49 -8.79 4.27
N ALA A 73 -4.97 -9.47 5.34
CA ALA A 73 -6.39 -9.69 5.57
C ALA A 73 -7.20 -8.38 5.74
N GLY A 74 -6.55 -7.30 6.14
CA GLY A 74 -7.11 -5.96 6.26
C GLY A 74 -6.99 -5.14 4.98
N GLY A 75 -6.49 -5.69 3.88
CA GLY A 75 -6.28 -5.00 2.62
C GLY A 75 -5.08 -4.06 2.62
N ASN A 76 -4.22 -4.10 3.63
CA ASN A 76 -3.07 -3.20 3.74
C ASN A 76 -1.87 -3.74 2.96
N TYR A 77 -1.09 -2.84 2.38
CA TYR A 77 0.18 -3.17 1.73
C TYR A 77 1.24 -2.12 2.09
N ILE A 78 2.50 -2.52 1.99
CA ILE A 78 3.64 -1.62 2.18
C ILE A 78 4.85 -2.02 1.34
N PHE A 79 5.49 -1.02 0.74
CA PHE A 79 6.85 -1.07 0.23
C PHE A 79 7.73 -0.23 1.15
N GLU A 80 8.80 -0.82 1.64
CA GLU A 80 9.73 -0.20 2.57
C GLU A 80 11.02 0.21 1.85
N ASP A 81 11.72 1.19 2.41
CA ASP A 81 13.08 1.55 1.99
C ASP A 81 13.20 1.96 0.51
N LEU A 82 12.20 2.67 0.00
CA LEU A 82 12.19 3.18 -1.37
C LEU A 82 13.12 4.37 -1.52
N GLU A 83 13.81 4.41 -2.66
CA GLU A 83 14.61 5.54 -3.05
C GLU A 83 13.71 6.70 -3.54
N PRO A 84 14.12 7.97 -3.39
CA PRO A 84 13.34 9.08 -3.91
C PRO A 84 13.22 8.98 -5.43
N GLY A 85 11.99 9.01 -5.94
CA GLY A 85 11.74 8.90 -7.37
C GLY A 85 10.26 8.86 -7.69
N THR A 86 9.97 8.77 -8.99
CA THR A 86 8.62 8.54 -9.48
C THR A 86 8.35 7.04 -9.54
N TYR A 87 7.28 6.63 -8.88
CA TYR A 87 6.82 5.25 -8.91
C TYR A 87 5.52 5.15 -9.69
N SER A 88 5.43 4.11 -10.51
CA SER A 88 4.17 3.67 -11.11
C SER A 88 3.84 2.31 -10.54
N GLY A 89 2.60 2.15 -10.10
CA GLY A 89 2.12 0.95 -9.48
C GLY A 89 0.84 0.42 -10.12
N SER A 90 0.54 -0.83 -9.80
CA SER A 90 -0.74 -1.43 -10.13
C SER A 90 -1.21 -2.35 -9.03
N ALA A 91 -2.53 -2.47 -8.88
CA ALA A 91 -3.18 -3.41 -7.99
C ALA A 91 -4.01 -4.37 -8.83
N SER A 92 -3.70 -5.67 -8.77
CA SER A 92 -4.36 -6.71 -9.57
C SER A 92 -4.80 -7.89 -8.72
N LYS A 93 -5.97 -8.43 -9.04
CA LYS A 93 -6.53 -9.64 -8.44
C LYS A 93 -7.49 -10.29 -9.42
N GLU A 94 -7.48 -11.62 -9.47
CA GLU A 94 -8.42 -12.37 -10.32
C GLU A 94 -9.88 -12.01 -9.96
N GLY A 95 -10.69 -11.75 -10.99
CA GLY A 95 -12.09 -11.33 -10.83
C GLY A 95 -12.29 -9.84 -10.54
N TYR A 96 -11.23 -9.03 -10.56
CA TYR A 96 -11.28 -7.57 -10.42
C TYR A 96 -10.66 -6.85 -11.61
N GLU A 97 -11.12 -5.62 -11.87
CA GLU A 97 -10.41 -4.70 -12.78
C GLU A 97 -9.08 -4.27 -12.15
N THR A 98 -7.98 -4.38 -12.91
CA THR A 98 -6.67 -3.87 -12.49
C THR A 98 -6.72 -2.36 -12.38
N ALA A 99 -6.31 -1.83 -11.23
CA ALA A 99 -6.13 -0.40 -11.00
C ALA A 99 -4.66 0.00 -11.17
N TYR A 100 -4.39 1.12 -11.81
CA TYR A 100 -3.05 1.70 -11.98
C TYR A 100 -2.96 3.03 -11.22
N PHE A 101 -1.79 3.33 -10.67
CA PHE A 101 -1.53 4.55 -9.90
C PHE A 101 -0.08 5.01 -9.99
#